data_AF-A0A924DTR3-F1
#
_entry.id   AF-A0A924DTR3-F1
#
_cell.length_a   1.000
_cell.length_b   1.000
_cell.length_c   1.000
_cell.angle_alpha   90.00
_cell.angle_beta   90.00
_cell.angle_gamma   90.00
#
_symmetry.space_group_name_H-M   'P 1'
#
loop_
_entity.id
_entity.type
_entity.pdbx_description
1 polymer ?
#
loop_
_entity_poly.entity_id
_entity_poly.type
_entity_poly.pdbx_seq_one_letter_code
_entity_poly.pdbx_strand_id
1 'polypeptide(L)'
;MKWLFLVIFSTNLYAENVPLPASVSGVDEIISEFRNQLATKIIDLGKNYISTITNESLIFSNSEALKCNGLNNIAGERLASLQYTYKKQGLDLIEKVIYTGCNSEVSLIEEVTTKGNNLKPLNFSDVIKGKRTIDLKDNETSRYYKISNGDGDEIFSVIIEKKENLKFLNFSILGQKFLTMNIEYKIDSTRAVFTYFGYIASYSRRYSNWRMTNRLIEFTNTVLAKKGEFVTYLDTSGNRISLSSFVNSFNKTVMDNTINTISSILDYHTYYFPPTEATKTGSQSQHFIEQIRIAQNRLTTNTEISLVKKLLQDFINAAELGQIIDNRPKE
;
A
#
# COMPACT_ATOMS: atom_id res chain seq x y z
N MET A 1 12.26 -58.99 -27.26
CA MET A 1 11.60 -57.75 -27.75
C MET A 1 11.72 -56.72 -26.63
N LYS A 2 12.60 -55.73 -26.82
CA LYS A 2 12.95 -54.68 -25.83
C LYS A 2 11.91 -53.57 -25.89
N TRP A 3 11.32 -53.20 -24.76
CA TRP A 3 10.71 -51.89 -24.56
C TRP A 3 11.16 -51.37 -23.19
N LEU A 4 12.20 -50.55 -23.20
CA LEU A 4 12.64 -49.77 -22.04
C LEU A 4 11.92 -48.42 -22.15
N PHE A 5 10.88 -48.22 -21.36
CA PHE A 5 10.24 -46.91 -21.22
C PHE A 5 11.16 -46.02 -20.39
N LEU A 6 11.94 -45.17 -21.07
CA LEU A 6 12.71 -44.11 -20.44
C LEU A 6 11.74 -42.95 -20.13
N VAL A 7 11.18 -42.94 -18.93
CA VAL A 7 10.42 -41.79 -18.43
C VAL A 7 11.43 -40.69 -18.10
N ILE A 8 11.63 -39.76 -19.02
CA ILE A 8 12.35 -38.52 -18.78
C ILE A 8 11.44 -37.68 -17.89
N PHE A 9 11.62 -37.79 -16.58
CA PHE A 9 11.15 -36.76 -15.65
C PHE A 9 11.99 -35.52 -15.92
N SER A 10 11.46 -34.60 -16.71
CA SER A 10 11.91 -33.21 -16.73
C SER A 10 11.56 -32.59 -15.38
N THR A 11 12.43 -32.77 -14.39
CA THR A 11 12.42 -31.92 -13.20
C THR A 11 12.82 -30.53 -13.68
N ASN A 12 11.83 -29.66 -13.89
CA ASN A 12 12.06 -28.22 -13.83
C ASN A 12 12.45 -27.91 -12.38
N LEU A 13 13.72 -28.15 -12.04
CA LEU A 13 14.38 -27.50 -10.92
C LEU A 13 14.43 -26.02 -11.27
N TYR A 14 13.34 -25.31 -11.00
CA TYR A 14 13.40 -23.86 -10.88
C TYR A 14 14.35 -23.61 -9.71
N ALA A 15 15.58 -23.21 -10.02
CA ALA A 15 16.49 -22.71 -9.03
C ALA A 15 15.79 -21.57 -8.29
N GLU A 16 15.56 -21.75 -6.99
CA GLU A 16 15.05 -20.71 -6.12
C GLU A 16 16.09 -19.58 -6.11
N ASN A 17 15.81 -18.52 -6.86
CA ASN A 17 16.60 -17.29 -6.80
C ASN A 17 16.68 -16.82 -5.35
N VAL A 18 17.82 -16.29 -4.93
CA VAL A 18 18.00 -15.77 -3.57
C VAL A 18 17.08 -14.55 -3.37
N PRO A 19 16.12 -14.57 -2.44
CA PRO A 19 15.23 -13.43 -2.25
C PRO A 19 15.99 -12.20 -1.75
N LEU A 20 15.48 -11.01 -2.05
CA LEU A 20 15.94 -9.79 -1.39
C LEU A 20 15.62 -9.88 0.11
N PRO A 21 16.44 -9.30 1.00
CA PRO A 21 16.18 -9.31 2.42
C PRO A 21 14.90 -8.53 2.76
N ALA A 22 14.20 -8.93 3.82
CA ALA A 22 12.98 -8.27 4.29
C ALA A 22 13.14 -6.79 4.64
N SER A 23 14.37 -6.31 4.86
CA SER A 23 14.68 -4.90 5.09
C SER A 23 14.59 -4.02 3.83
N VAL A 24 14.40 -4.62 2.65
CA VAL A 24 14.21 -3.93 1.38
C VAL A 24 12.73 -3.98 1.03
N SER A 25 12.05 -2.84 1.13
CA SER A 25 10.63 -2.72 0.79
C SER A 25 10.39 -3.07 -0.68
N GLY A 26 9.48 -3.99 -0.93
CA GLY A 26 8.96 -4.27 -2.26
C GLY A 26 7.85 -3.30 -2.65
N VAL A 27 7.26 -3.55 -3.82
CA VAL A 27 6.21 -2.68 -4.37
C VAL A 27 4.93 -2.70 -3.54
N ASP A 28 4.58 -3.87 -2.99
CA ASP A 28 3.39 -4.04 -2.16
C ASP A 28 3.53 -3.26 -0.84
N GLU A 29 4.69 -3.33 -0.21
CA GLU A 29 4.98 -2.59 1.02
C GLU A 29 4.87 -1.09 0.78
N ILE A 30 5.54 -0.55 -0.25
CA ILE A 30 5.52 0.88 -0.58
C ILE A 30 4.09 1.39 -0.83
N ILE A 31 3.27 0.63 -1.56
CA ILE A 31 1.90 1.05 -1.89
C ILE A 31 0.96 0.90 -0.69
N SER A 32 1.20 -0.11 0.16
CA SER A 32 0.38 -0.33 1.36
C SER A 32 0.39 0.86 2.31
N GLU A 33 1.51 1.60 2.39
CA GLU A 33 1.68 2.76 3.29
C GLU A 33 0.57 3.81 3.13
N PHE A 34 0.21 4.15 1.90
CA PHE A 34 -0.86 5.11 1.64
C PHE A 34 -2.21 4.41 1.39
N ARG A 35 -2.21 3.20 0.82
CA ARG A 35 -3.46 2.52 0.43
C ARG A 35 -4.25 1.99 1.64
N ASN A 36 -3.56 1.68 2.74
CA ASN A 36 -4.20 1.25 3.99
C ASN A 36 -5.16 2.30 4.57
N GLN A 37 -4.92 3.59 4.31
CA GLN A 37 -5.84 4.66 4.71
C GLN A 37 -7.22 4.50 4.04
N LEU A 38 -7.23 4.21 2.72
CA LEU A 38 -8.48 3.96 1.99
C LEU A 38 -9.19 2.72 2.48
N ALA A 39 -8.46 1.62 2.68
CA ALA A 39 -9.02 0.38 3.22
C ALA A 39 -9.65 0.61 4.60
N THR A 40 -8.95 1.34 5.47
CA THR A 40 -9.44 1.70 6.82
C THR A 40 -10.70 2.55 6.73
N LYS A 41 -10.73 3.56 5.86
CA LYS A 41 -11.91 4.39 5.65
C LYS A 41 -13.13 3.57 5.22
N ILE A 42 -12.96 2.64 4.27
CA ILE A 42 -14.04 1.74 3.82
C ILE A 42 -14.54 0.85 4.97
N ILE A 43 -13.64 0.29 5.77
CA ILE A 43 -14.00 -0.51 6.95
C ILE A 43 -14.79 0.33 7.97
N ASP A 44 -14.34 1.55 8.23
CA ASP A 44 -15.00 2.43 9.20
C ASP A 44 -16.36 2.92 8.71
N LEU A 45 -16.53 3.16 7.42
CA LEU A 45 -17.85 3.40 6.83
C LEU A 45 -18.79 2.22 7.07
N GLY A 46 -18.31 0.99 6.92
CA GLY A 46 -19.10 -0.22 7.18
C GLY A 46 -19.51 -0.40 8.65
N LYS A 47 -18.80 0.20 9.59
CA LYS A 47 -19.16 0.20 11.03
C LYS A 47 -20.20 1.27 11.37
N ASN A 48 -20.16 2.41 10.68
CA ASN A 48 -20.96 3.58 11.02
C ASN A 48 -22.23 3.73 10.17
N TYR A 49 -22.33 3.04 9.03
CA TYR A 49 -23.40 3.21 8.05
C TYR A 49 -23.99 1.88 7.59
N ILE A 50 -25.22 1.95 7.08
CA ILE A 50 -25.88 0.79 6.48
C ILE A 50 -25.14 0.45 5.18
N SER A 51 -24.68 -0.78 5.07
CA SER A 51 -23.90 -1.26 3.93
C SER A 51 -24.73 -2.20 3.06
N THR A 52 -24.86 -1.87 1.78
CA THR A 52 -25.47 -2.75 0.77
C THR A 52 -24.38 -3.23 -0.18
N ILE A 53 -24.17 -4.55 -0.24
CA ILE A 53 -23.12 -5.18 -1.05
C ILE A 53 -23.76 -5.96 -2.19
N THR A 54 -23.28 -5.72 -3.40
CA THR A 54 -23.54 -6.54 -4.59
C THR A 54 -22.24 -7.22 -5.05
N ASN A 55 -22.27 -7.89 -6.20
CA ASN A 55 -21.07 -8.50 -6.78
C ASN A 55 -20.02 -7.48 -7.27
N GLU A 56 -20.40 -6.22 -7.47
CA GLU A 56 -19.55 -5.19 -8.09
C GLU A 56 -19.61 -3.84 -7.38
N SER A 57 -20.51 -3.66 -6.42
CA SER A 57 -20.70 -2.40 -5.72
C SER A 57 -20.90 -2.57 -4.22
N LEU A 58 -20.35 -1.64 -3.45
CA LEU A 58 -20.63 -1.46 -2.03
C LEU A 58 -21.16 -0.05 -1.86
N ILE A 59 -22.36 0.09 -1.31
CA ILE A 59 -23.04 1.36 -1.10
C ILE A 59 -23.22 1.56 0.40
N PHE A 60 -22.91 2.77 0.88
CA PHE A 60 -23.14 3.19 2.25
C PHE A 60 -24.27 4.21 2.29
N SER A 61 -25.25 3.99 3.16
CA SER A 61 -26.37 4.90 3.40
C SER A 61 -26.55 5.21 4.88
N ASN A 62 -27.15 6.37 5.18
CA ASN A 62 -27.48 6.79 6.52
C ASN A 62 -28.81 6.20 7.01
N SER A 63 -28.92 5.94 8.32
CA SER A 63 -30.19 5.64 8.99
C SER A 63 -30.95 6.91 9.39
N GLU A 64 -30.25 8.03 9.55
CA GLU A 64 -30.79 9.32 10.03
C GLU A 64 -30.23 10.47 9.21
N ALA A 65 -30.92 11.61 9.19
CA ALA A 65 -30.43 12.79 8.47
C ALA A 65 -29.07 13.24 9.00
N LEU A 66 -28.12 13.49 8.10
CA LEU A 66 -26.77 13.91 8.48
C LEU A 66 -26.22 14.95 7.51
N LYS A 67 -25.29 15.76 8.02
CA LYS A 67 -24.59 16.73 7.19
C LYS A 67 -23.28 16.15 6.69
N CYS A 68 -23.09 16.13 5.38
CA CYS A 68 -21.85 15.74 4.74
C CYS A 68 -21.37 16.80 3.75
N ASN A 69 -20.13 17.27 3.89
CA ASN A 69 -19.53 18.32 3.07
C ASN A 69 -20.42 19.56 2.89
N GLY A 70 -21.09 19.97 3.97
CA GLY A 70 -21.96 21.15 3.95
C GLY A 70 -23.42 20.88 3.54
N LEU A 71 -23.73 19.72 2.96
CA LEU A 71 -25.07 19.36 2.50
C LEU A 71 -25.78 18.42 3.49
N ASN A 72 -27.07 18.66 3.72
CA ASN A 72 -27.92 17.79 4.52
C ASN A 72 -28.41 16.64 3.63
N ASN A 73 -28.13 15.41 4.04
CA ASN A 73 -28.61 14.19 3.42
C ASN A 73 -29.76 13.65 4.28
N ILE A 74 -30.88 13.28 3.68
CA ILE A 74 -32.02 12.66 4.40
C ILE A 74 -31.73 11.19 4.69
N ALA A 75 -32.46 10.59 5.62
CA ALA A 75 -32.31 9.18 5.96
C ALA A 75 -32.51 8.27 4.71
N GLY A 76 -31.66 7.26 4.57
CA GLY A 76 -31.68 6.30 3.47
C GLY A 76 -30.95 6.75 2.20
N GLU A 77 -30.43 7.98 2.14
CA GLU A 77 -29.65 8.43 0.99
C GLU A 77 -28.27 7.77 0.92
N ARG A 78 -27.79 7.57 -0.31
CA ARG A 78 -26.44 7.09 -0.58
C ARG A 78 -25.45 8.19 -0.23
N LEU A 79 -24.58 7.90 0.72
CA LEU A 79 -23.51 8.81 1.15
C LEU A 79 -22.19 8.54 0.43
N ALA A 80 -21.89 7.27 0.19
CA ALA A 80 -20.63 6.87 -0.41
C ALA A 80 -20.79 5.53 -1.11
N SER A 81 -19.87 5.23 -2.01
CA SER A 81 -19.82 3.92 -2.66
C SER A 81 -18.45 3.57 -3.17
N LEU A 82 -18.26 2.27 -3.32
CA LEU A 82 -17.21 1.64 -4.08
C LEU A 82 -17.86 0.94 -5.30
N GLN A 83 -17.35 1.19 -6.50
CA GLN A 83 -17.77 0.46 -7.70
C GLN A 83 -16.56 -0.18 -8.35
N TYR A 84 -16.60 -1.49 -8.55
CA TYR A 84 -15.56 -2.27 -9.20
C TYR A 84 -16.03 -2.72 -10.58
N THR A 85 -15.20 -2.50 -11.58
CA THR A 85 -15.44 -2.94 -12.95
C THR A 85 -14.16 -3.55 -13.50
N TYR A 86 -14.29 -4.48 -14.43
CA TYR A 86 -13.13 -5.03 -15.13
C TYR A 86 -13.47 -5.31 -16.60
N LYS A 87 -12.43 -5.28 -17.43
CA LYS A 87 -12.51 -5.57 -18.86
C LYS A 87 -11.31 -6.41 -19.26
N LYS A 88 -11.57 -7.55 -19.91
CA LYS A 88 -10.53 -8.40 -20.50
C LYS A 88 -10.45 -8.17 -22.01
N GLN A 89 -9.26 -7.91 -22.54
CA GLN A 89 -9.00 -7.67 -23.96
C GLN A 89 -7.71 -8.40 -24.37
N GLY A 90 -7.85 -9.54 -25.05
CA GLY A 90 -6.69 -10.36 -25.41
C GLY A 90 -5.90 -10.81 -24.17
N LEU A 91 -4.64 -10.39 -24.10
CA LEU A 91 -3.72 -10.67 -22.98
C LEU A 91 -3.80 -9.64 -21.85
N ASP A 92 -4.64 -8.61 -22.01
CA ASP A 92 -4.77 -7.53 -21.05
C ASP A 92 -6.04 -7.71 -20.18
N LEU A 93 -5.89 -7.43 -18.90
CA LEU A 93 -6.97 -7.29 -17.93
C LEU A 93 -6.88 -5.89 -17.31
N ILE A 94 -7.92 -5.11 -17.50
CA ILE A 94 -8.06 -3.77 -16.92
C ILE A 94 -9.08 -3.88 -15.80
N GLU A 95 -8.68 -3.51 -14.59
CA GLU A 95 -9.52 -3.45 -13.40
C GLU A 95 -9.60 -2.00 -12.93
N LYS A 96 -10.81 -1.54 -12.59
CA LYS A 96 -11.05 -0.17 -12.16
C LYS A 96 -11.96 -0.15 -10.94
N VAL A 97 -11.54 0.58 -9.91
CA VAL A 97 -12.31 0.85 -8.70
C VAL A 97 -12.58 2.34 -8.62
N ILE A 98 -13.86 2.72 -8.54
CA ILE A 98 -14.30 4.10 -8.41
C ILE A 98 -14.80 4.30 -6.99
N TYR A 99 -14.22 5.29 -6.32
CA TYR A 99 -14.56 5.71 -4.98
C TYR A 99 -15.37 6.99 -5.05
N THR A 100 -16.63 6.90 -4.65
CA THR A 100 -17.54 8.05 -4.62
C THR A 100 -17.83 8.41 -3.17
N GLY A 101 -17.59 9.67 -2.80
CA GLY A 101 -17.94 10.23 -1.52
C GLY A 101 -19.34 10.84 -1.52
N CYS A 102 -19.55 11.76 -0.57
CA CYS A 102 -20.81 12.47 -0.44
C CYS A 102 -21.14 13.29 -1.68
N ASN A 103 -22.44 13.53 -1.88
CA ASN A 103 -22.97 14.30 -3.01
C ASN A 103 -22.63 13.67 -4.38
N SER A 104 -22.39 12.36 -4.40
CA SER A 104 -21.97 11.62 -5.59
C SER A 104 -20.65 12.11 -6.21
N GLU A 105 -19.80 12.80 -5.45
CA GLU A 105 -18.49 13.25 -5.93
C GLU A 105 -17.53 12.06 -6.06
N VAL A 106 -16.93 11.89 -7.23
CA VAL A 106 -15.86 10.90 -7.43
C VAL A 106 -14.59 11.44 -6.79
N SER A 107 -14.22 10.88 -5.64
CA SER A 107 -13.01 11.27 -4.92
C SER A 107 -11.77 10.67 -5.59
N LEU A 108 -11.80 9.35 -5.82
CA LEU A 108 -10.63 8.60 -6.29
C LEU A 108 -11.01 7.54 -7.30
N ILE A 109 -10.06 7.23 -8.17
CA ILE A 109 -10.11 6.16 -9.14
C ILE A 109 -8.81 5.37 -9.02
N GLU A 110 -8.92 4.09 -8.66
CA GLU A 110 -7.82 3.13 -8.69
C GLU A 110 -7.95 2.28 -9.96
N GLU A 111 -6.90 2.22 -10.78
CA GLU A 111 -6.88 1.49 -12.05
C GLU A 111 -5.65 0.58 -12.12
N VAL A 112 -5.88 -0.67 -12.53
CA VAL A 112 -4.82 -1.67 -12.68
C VAL A 112 -4.94 -2.32 -14.05
N THR A 113 -3.92 -2.15 -14.87
CA THR A 113 -3.81 -2.84 -16.16
C THR A 113 -2.74 -3.91 -16.04
N THR A 114 -3.12 -5.18 -16.17
CA THR A 114 -2.20 -6.33 -16.11
C THR A 114 -2.13 -7.01 -17.46
N LYS A 115 -0.93 -7.36 -17.92
CA LYS A 115 -0.70 -8.12 -19.14
C LYS A 115 -0.08 -9.47 -18.83
N GLY A 116 -0.65 -10.54 -19.36
CA GLY A 116 -0.17 -11.90 -19.12
C GLY A 116 -1.13 -12.98 -19.61
N ASN A 117 -0.86 -14.21 -19.19
CA ASN A 117 -1.64 -15.39 -19.57
C ASN A 117 -2.61 -15.78 -18.45
N ASN A 118 -3.78 -16.32 -18.80
CA ASN A 118 -4.76 -16.83 -17.82
C ASN A 118 -5.17 -15.82 -16.72
N LEU A 119 -5.19 -14.53 -17.06
CA LEU A 119 -5.58 -13.47 -16.13
C LEU A 119 -7.03 -13.64 -15.67
N LYS A 120 -7.23 -13.46 -14.36
CA LYS A 120 -8.53 -13.46 -13.68
C LYS A 120 -8.70 -12.15 -12.89
N PRO A 121 -9.88 -11.51 -12.96
CA PRO A 121 -10.19 -10.36 -12.11
C PRO A 121 -10.15 -10.74 -10.64
N LEU A 122 -9.88 -9.76 -9.77
CA LEU A 122 -10.05 -9.96 -8.33
C LEU A 122 -11.51 -10.18 -7.98
N ASN A 123 -11.74 -11.00 -6.95
CA ASN A 123 -13.06 -11.10 -6.35
C ASN A 123 -13.39 -9.78 -5.66
N PHE A 124 -14.62 -9.32 -5.80
CA PHE A 124 -15.04 -8.04 -5.20
C PHE A 124 -14.92 -8.03 -3.67
N SER A 125 -15.08 -9.18 -3.01
CA SER A 125 -14.82 -9.32 -1.58
C SER A 125 -13.38 -8.99 -1.18
N ASP A 126 -12.41 -9.29 -2.05
CA ASP A 126 -10.99 -8.98 -1.82
C ASP A 126 -10.73 -7.50 -2.11
N VAL A 127 -11.39 -6.93 -3.11
CA VAL A 127 -11.37 -5.48 -3.39
C VAL A 127 -11.85 -4.67 -2.18
N ILE A 128 -13.01 -5.01 -1.59
CA ILE A 128 -13.55 -4.33 -0.40
C ILE A 128 -12.57 -4.40 0.78
N LYS A 129 -11.90 -5.55 0.97
CA LYS A 129 -10.92 -5.74 2.05
C LYS A 129 -9.58 -5.08 1.79
N GLY A 130 -9.41 -4.40 0.65
CA GLY A 130 -8.12 -3.86 0.23
C GLY A 130 -7.07 -4.94 -0.03
N LYS A 131 -7.46 -6.20 -0.24
CA LYS A 131 -6.53 -7.30 -0.52
C LYS A 131 -6.18 -7.31 -2.00
N ARG A 132 -5.18 -6.51 -2.38
CA ARG A 132 -4.63 -6.45 -3.74
C ARG A 132 -3.11 -6.53 -3.67
N THR A 133 -2.57 -7.55 -4.31
CA THR A 133 -1.14 -7.63 -4.64
C THR A 133 -0.91 -6.79 -5.89
N ILE A 134 0.03 -5.86 -5.82
CA ILE A 134 0.50 -5.04 -6.92
C ILE A 134 1.69 -5.71 -7.59
N ASP A 135 2.46 -6.53 -6.89
CA ASP A 135 3.53 -7.28 -7.53
C ASP A 135 3.05 -8.33 -8.55
N LEU A 136 3.89 -8.62 -9.55
CA LEU A 136 3.61 -9.56 -10.63
C LEU A 136 3.55 -11.00 -10.13
N LYS A 137 2.51 -11.72 -10.56
CA LYS A 137 2.43 -13.18 -10.47
C LYS A 137 3.24 -13.82 -11.58
N ASP A 138 3.52 -15.12 -11.45
CA ASP A 138 4.36 -15.85 -12.42
C ASP A 138 3.85 -15.83 -13.86
N ASN A 139 2.52 -15.78 -14.02
CA ASN A 139 1.83 -15.73 -15.32
C ASN A 139 1.70 -14.32 -15.91
N GLU A 140 2.27 -13.30 -15.25
CA GLU A 140 2.15 -11.89 -15.60
C GLU A 140 3.49 -11.33 -16.12
N THR A 141 3.40 -10.48 -17.14
CA THR A 141 4.57 -9.89 -17.82
C THR A 141 4.70 -8.40 -17.53
N SER A 142 3.59 -7.70 -17.34
CA SER A 142 3.60 -6.32 -16.89
C SER A 142 2.35 -5.98 -16.10
N ARG A 143 2.48 -4.97 -15.24
CA ARG A 143 1.36 -4.34 -14.55
C ARG A 143 1.59 -2.84 -14.46
N TYR A 144 0.57 -2.09 -14.81
CA TYR A 144 0.47 -0.67 -14.52
C TYR A 144 -0.58 -0.45 -13.46
N TYR A 145 -0.19 0.19 -12.36
CA TYR A 145 -1.06 0.59 -11.27
C TYR A 145 -1.10 2.11 -11.20
N LYS A 146 -2.31 2.68 -11.06
CA LYS A 146 -2.52 4.12 -10.98
C LYS A 146 -3.61 4.46 -9.98
N ILE A 147 -3.39 5.51 -9.20
CA ILE A 147 -4.46 6.23 -8.50
C ILE A 147 -4.58 7.63 -9.10
N SER A 148 -5.81 8.04 -9.38
CA SER A 148 -6.16 9.36 -9.90
C SER A 148 -7.35 9.95 -9.15
N ASN A 149 -7.55 11.25 -9.27
CA ASN A 149 -8.76 11.91 -8.76
C ASN A 149 -9.97 11.71 -9.70
N GLY A 150 -11.13 12.24 -9.33
CA GLY A 150 -12.35 12.19 -10.16
C GLY A 150 -12.25 12.91 -11.52
N ASP A 151 -11.33 13.86 -11.67
CA ASP A 151 -11.10 14.58 -12.94
C ASP A 151 -10.07 13.88 -13.84
N GLY A 152 -9.44 12.81 -13.34
CA GLY A 152 -8.45 12.01 -14.07
C GLY A 152 -6.99 12.42 -13.86
N ASP A 153 -6.69 13.39 -13.00
CA ASP A 153 -5.31 13.73 -12.67
C ASP A 153 -4.66 12.56 -11.91
N GLU A 154 -3.55 12.05 -12.44
CA GLU A 154 -2.75 11.02 -11.78
C GLU A 154 -2.17 11.58 -10.46
N ILE A 155 -2.37 10.87 -9.35
CA ILE A 155 -1.75 11.17 -8.05
C ILE A 155 -0.49 10.33 -7.89
N PHE A 156 -0.59 9.04 -8.18
CA PHE A 156 0.50 8.08 -8.08
C PHE A 156 0.37 7.02 -9.16
N SER A 157 1.51 6.53 -9.64
CA SER A 157 1.55 5.36 -10.50
C SER A 157 2.81 4.51 -10.31
N VAL A 158 2.68 3.22 -10.59
CA VAL A 158 3.82 2.32 -10.77
C VAL A 158 3.65 1.48 -12.03
N ILE A 159 4.71 1.38 -12.82
CA ILE A 159 4.82 0.44 -13.93
C ILE A 159 5.79 -0.65 -13.51
N ILE A 160 5.36 -1.92 -13.62
CA ILE A 160 6.16 -3.11 -13.36
C ILE A 160 6.25 -3.91 -14.65
N GLU A 161 7.47 -4.27 -15.05
CA GLU A 161 7.71 -5.11 -16.23
C GLU A 161 8.68 -6.23 -15.88
N LYS A 162 8.38 -7.45 -16.33
CA LYS A 162 9.23 -8.64 -16.20
C LYS A 162 9.71 -9.06 -17.57
N LYS A 163 11.03 -9.19 -17.73
CA LYS A 163 11.68 -9.69 -18.94
C LYS A 163 12.75 -10.70 -18.53
N GLU A 164 12.53 -11.97 -18.87
CA GLU A 164 13.46 -13.06 -18.53
C GLU A 164 13.80 -13.05 -17.03
N ASN A 165 15.06 -12.76 -16.69
CA ASN A 165 15.60 -12.70 -15.34
C ASN A 165 15.65 -11.27 -14.77
N LEU A 166 14.98 -10.32 -15.42
CA LEU A 166 14.95 -8.91 -15.04
C LEU A 166 13.53 -8.48 -14.67
N LYS A 167 13.43 -7.62 -13.67
CA LYS A 167 12.20 -6.95 -13.28
C LYS A 167 12.47 -5.47 -13.07
N PHE A 168 11.68 -4.65 -13.75
CA PHE A 168 11.78 -3.20 -13.76
C PHE A 168 10.57 -2.62 -13.06
N LEU A 169 10.78 -1.66 -12.17
CA LEU A 169 9.73 -0.90 -11.51
C LEU A 169 10.00 0.59 -11.69
N ASN A 170 9.00 1.34 -12.12
CA ASN A 170 9.06 2.80 -12.25
C ASN A 170 7.93 3.41 -11.44
N PHE A 171 8.27 4.15 -10.39
CA PHE A 171 7.31 4.83 -9.52
C PHE A 171 7.25 6.31 -9.86
N SER A 172 6.04 6.83 -9.98
CA SER A 172 5.77 8.23 -10.28
C SER A 172 4.74 8.83 -9.33
N ILE A 173 4.91 10.12 -9.07
CA ILE A 173 3.97 10.97 -8.32
C ILE A 173 3.59 12.12 -9.25
N LEU A 174 2.29 12.31 -9.50
CA LEU A 174 1.79 13.36 -10.39
C LEU A 174 2.49 13.35 -11.77
N GLY A 175 2.74 12.15 -12.34
CA GLY A 175 3.46 11.96 -13.60
C GLY A 175 4.98 12.18 -13.54
N GLN A 176 5.55 12.55 -12.40
CA GLN A 176 6.99 12.73 -12.21
C GLN A 176 7.60 11.49 -11.54
N LYS A 177 8.61 10.91 -12.16
CA LYS A 177 9.35 9.76 -11.61
C LYS A 177 10.12 10.17 -10.35
N PHE A 178 10.06 9.35 -9.31
CA PHE A 178 10.84 9.57 -8.08
C PHE A 178 11.70 8.36 -7.68
N LEU A 179 11.36 7.16 -8.14
CA LEU A 179 12.10 5.94 -7.87
C LEU A 179 12.03 4.98 -9.07
N THR A 180 13.17 4.37 -9.41
CA THR A 180 13.18 3.12 -10.18
C THR A 180 13.85 2.00 -9.41
N MET A 181 13.37 0.78 -9.59
CA MET A 181 14.01 -0.42 -9.11
C MET A 181 14.27 -1.38 -10.26
N ASN A 182 15.53 -1.75 -10.47
CA ASN A 182 15.94 -2.73 -11.46
C ASN A 182 16.46 -3.97 -10.72
N ILE A 183 15.73 -5.07 -10.79
CA ILE A 183 16.03 -6.31 -10.08
C ILE A 183 16.46 -7.36 -11.09
N GLU A 184 17.68 -7.86 -10.94
CA GLU A 184 18.28 -8.92 -11.72
C GLU A 184 18.38 -10.19 -10.86
N TYR A 185 17.77 -11.26 -11.36
CA TYR A 185 17.78 -12.58 -10.73
C TYR A 185 18.81 -13.48 -11.40
N LYS A 186 19.63 -14.16 -10.60
CA LYS A 186 20.49 -15.25 -11.01
C LYS A 186 20.30 -16.41 -10.04
N ILE A 187 20.66 -17.60 -10.50
CA ILE A 187 20.53 -18.86 -9.75
C ILE A 187 21.02 -18.72 -8.29
N ASP A 188 22.19 -18.12 -8.08
CA ASP A 188 22.79 -17.98 -6.75
C ASP A 188 22.85 -16.53 -6.23
N SER A 189 22.19 -15.58 -6.91
CA SER A 189 22.24 -14.18 -6.48
C SER A 189 21.10 -13.33 -7.01
N THR A 190 20.67 -12.35 -6.23
CA THR A 190 19.79 -11.26 -6.71
C THR A 190 20.49 -9.92 -6.52
N ARG A 191 20.41 -9.08 -7.55
CA ARG A 191 20.91 -7.71 -7.55
C ARG A 191 19.76 -6.74 -7.77
N ALA A 192 19.53 -5.84 -6.83
CA ALA A 192 18.56 -4.76 -6.98
C ALA A 192 19.26 -3.40 -7.01
N VAL A 193 18.99 -2.59 -8.03
CA VAL A 193 19.48 -1.23 -8.16
C VAL A 193 18.31 -0.26 -7.98
N PHE A 194 18.44 0.61 -6.99
CA PHE A 194 17.49 1.67 -6.67
C PHE A 194 18.05 2.97 -7.21
N THR A 195 17.32 3.65 -8.09
CA THR A 195 17.68 5.00 -8.57
C THR A 195 16.63 5.97 -8.08
N TYR A 196 17.06 7.01 -7.40
CA TYR A 196 16.20 8.01 -6.79
C TYR A 196 16.26 9.31 -7.60
N PHE A 197 15.11 9.93 -7.83
CA PHE A 197 15.01 11.13 -8.66
C PHE A 197 14.40 12.29 -7.86
N GLY A 198 14.93 13.49 -8.08
CA GLY A 198 14.26 14.72 -7.67
C GLY A 198 13.07 15.02 -8.59
N TYR A 199 12.09 15.75 -8.07
CA TYR A 199 10.90 16.14 -8.83
C TYR A 199 10.36 17.49 -8.36
N ILE A 200 9.63 18.16 -9.26
CA ILE A 200 8.84 19.35 -8.96
C ILE A 200 7.44 19.08 -9.49
N ALA A 201 6.48 19.04 -8.58
CA ALA A 201 5.10 18.74 -8.95
C ALA A 201 4.14 19.65 -8.21
N SER A 202 2.99 19.88 -8.83
CA SER A 202 1.90 20.65 -8.24
C SER A 202 0.60 19.91 -8.42
N TYR A 203 -0.20 19.86 -7.37
CA TYR A 203 -1.53 19.30 -7.38
C TYR A 203 -2.49 20.33 -6.83
N SER A 204 -3.45 20.79 -7.64
CA SER A 204 -4.37 21.84 -7.25
C SER A 204 -5.81 21.35 -7.39
N ARG A 205 -6.61 21.57 -6.35
CA ARG A 205 -8.04 21.30 -6.28
C ARG A 205 -8.75 22.53 -5.74
N ARG A 206 -10.09 22.53 -5.84
CA ARG A 206 -10.94 23.70 -5.55
C ARG A 206 -10.63 24.41 -4.22
N TYR A 207 -10.21 23.67 -3.20
CA TYR A 207 -9.94 24.21 -1.85
C TYR A 207 -8.56 23.84 -1.30
N SER A 208 -7.66 23.28 -2.13
CA SER A 208 -6.35 22.84 -1.65
C SER A 208 -5.32 22.83 -2.76
N ASN A 209 -4.09 23.16 -2.41
CA ASN A 209 -2.98 23.22 -3.34
C ASN A 209 -1.72 22.65 -2.67
N TRP A 210 -1.11 21.66 -3.31
CA TRP A 210 0.16 21.10 -2.92
C TRP A 210 1.17 21.50 -3.98
N ARG A 211 2.22 22.20 -3.56
CA ARG A 211 3.41 22.40 -4.38
C ARG A 211 4.56 21.68 -3.70
N MET A 212 5.12 20.72 -4.42
CA MET A 212 6.16 19.85 -3.92
C MET A 212 7.42 20.08 -4.72
N THR A 213 8.54 20.13 -4.02
CA THR A 213 9.85 20.26 -4.65
C THR A 213 10.81 19.39 -3.87
N ASN A 214 11.17 18.26 -4.46
CA ASN A 214 12.24 17.42 -3.97
C ASN A 214 13.47 17.67 -4.85
N ARG A 215 14.40 18.52 -4.39
CA ARG A 215 15.62 18.92 -5.14
C ARG A 215 16.74 17.88 -5.02
N LEU A 216 16.39 16.62 -4.92
CA LEU A 216 17.35 15.54 -4.87
C LEU A 216 18.14 15.48 -6.19
N ILE A 217 19.47 15.44 -6.08
CA ILE A 217 20.32 15.05 -7.20
C ILE A 217 20.18 13.55 -7.37
N GLU A 218 19.96 13.09 -8.60
CA GLU A 218 19.83 11.67 -8.90
C GLU A 218 21.02 10.87 -8.35
N PHE A 219 20.71 9.77 -7.65
CA PHE A 219 21.72 8.88 -7.10
C PHE A 219 21.20 7.45 -7.02
N THR A 220 22.10 6.49 -6.80
CA THR A 220 21.73 5.08 -6.78
C THR A 220 22.22 4.36 -5.53
N ASN A 221 21.45 3.39 -5.06
CA ASN A 221 21.94 2.36 -4.16
C ASN A 221 21.78 0.98 -4.78
N THR A 222 22.70 0.07 -4.48
CA THR A 222 22.59 -1.33 -4.92
C THR A 222 22.51 -2.26 -3.72
N VAL A 223 21.64 -3.26 -3.80
CA VAL A 223 21.54 -4.39 -2.86
C VAL A 223 21.94 -5.66 -3.59
N LEU A 224 22.87 -6.41 -3.01
CA LEU A 224 23.35 -7.70 -3.51
C LEU A 224 23.08 -8.78 -2.47
N ALA A 225 22.19 -9.72 -2.79
CA ALA A 225 21.95 -10.92 -2.01
C ALA A 225 22.55 -12.11 -2.75
N LYS A 226 23.40 -12.90 -2.09
CA LYS A 226 24.02 -14.10 -2.66
C LYS A 226 23.82 -15.28 -1.73
N LYS A 227 23.73 -16.48 -2.31
CA LYS A 227 23.50 -17.71 -1.55
C LYS A 227 24.69 -18.01 -0.63
N GLY A 228 24.43 -18.14 0.67
CA GLY A 228 25.47 -18.43 1.67
C GLY A 228 26.36 -17.24 2.05
N GLU A 229 26.06 -16.03 1.59
CA GLU A 229 26.79 -14.80 1.94
C GLU A 229 25.89 -13.79 2.67
N PHE A 230 26.52 -12.85 3.40
CA PHE A 230 25.82 -11.69 3.94
C PHE A 230 25.40 -10.74 2.82
N VAL A 231 24.22 -10.12 2.96
CA VAL A 231 23.75 -9.10 2.02
C VAL A 231 24.71 -7.91 2.02
N THR A 232 25.05 -7.45 0.82
CA THR A 232 25.91 -6.30 0.60
C THR A 232 25.10 -5.12 0.07
N TYR A 233 25.32 -3.94 0.66
CA TYR A 233 24.70 -2.68 0.27
C TYR A 233 25.79 -1.77 -0.29
N LEU A 234 25.54 -1.12 -1.43
CA LEU A 234 26.50 -0.24 -2.11
C LEU A 234 25.91 1.14 -2.35
N ASP A 235 26.75 2.17 -2.27
CA ASP A 235 26.45 3.54 -2.71
C ASP A 235 26.58 3.71 -4.23
N THR A 236 26.38 4.94 -4.72
CA THR A 236 26.50 5.32 -6.14
C THR A 236 27.89 5.05 -6.73
N SER A 237 28.94 5.11 -5.90
CA SER A 237 30.32 4.87 -6.30
C SER A 237 30.71 3.39 -6.23
N GLY A 238 29.79 2.52 -5.80
CA GLY A 238 30.05 1.10 -5.60
C GLY A 238 30.77 0.77 -4.29
N ASN A 239 30.90 1.73 -3.37
CA ASN A 239 31.48 1.47 -2.05
C ASN A 239 30.46 0.80 -1.15
N ARG A 240 30.94 -0.10 -0.28
CA ARG A 240 30.07 -0.76 0.70
C ARG A 240 29.57 0.23 1.75
N ILE A 241 28.26 0.22 1.97
CA ILE A 241 27.59 0.97 3.04
C ILE A 241 26.91 0.02 4.02
N SER A 242 26.55 0.53 5.20
CA SER A 242 25.75 -0.23 6.17
C SER A 242 24.29 -0.36 5.71
N LEU A 243 23.59 -1.38 6.22
CA LEU A 243 22.14 -1.51 6.10
C LEU A 243 21.44 -0.22 6.58
N SER A 244 21.87 0.33 7.72
CA SER A 244 21.28 1.56 8.27
C SER A 244 21.42 2.76 7.32
N SER A 245 22.54 2.88 6.61
CA SER A 245 22.75 3.96 5.63
C SER A 245 21.84 3.80 4.41
N PHE A 246 21.66 2.56 3.93
CA PHE A 246 20.71 2.24 2.87
C PHE A 246 19.28 2.58 3.28
N VAL A 247 18.81 2.06 4.43
CA VAL A 247 17.45 2.27 4.93
C VAL A 247 17.18 3.75 5.17
N ASN A 248 18.13 4.50 5.73
CA ASN A 248 17.99 5.94 5.94
C ASN A 248 17.83 6.70 4.61
N SER A 249 18.62 6.32 3.59
CA SER A 249 18.52 6.92 2.25
C SER A 249 17.17 6.64 1.59
N PHE A 250 16.71 5.38 1.69
CA PHE A 250 15.42 4.95 1.18
C PHE A 250 14.26 5.65 1.90
N ASN A 251 14.20 5.58 3.23
CA ASN A 251 13.12 6.17 4.02
C ASN A 251 13.03 7.67 3.80
N LYS A 252 14.15 8.40 3.89
CA LYS A 252 14.15 9.84 3.70
C LYS A 252 13.67 10.25 2.31
N THR A 253 14.08 9.53 1.27
CA THR A 253 13.84 9.94 -0.11
C THR A 253 12.49 9.47 -0.65
N VAL A 254 12.11 8.23 -0.31
CA VAL A 254 10.89 7.58 -0.78
C VAL A 254 9.76 7.81 0.22
N MET A 255 9.93 7.31 1.45
CA MET A 255 8.84 7.26 2.43
C MET A 255 8.48 8.68 2.93
N ASP A 256 9.46 9.38 3.49
CA ASP A 256 9.22 10.65 4.18
C ASP A 256 8.86 11.79 3.22
N ASN A 257 9.59 11.91 2.10
CA ASN A 257 9.42 13.01 1.16
C ASN A 257 8.27 12.77 0.17
N THR A 258 8.10 11.53 -0.30
CA THR A 258 7.20 11.24 -1.43
C THR A 258 5.93 10.54 -0.98
N ILE A 259 6.04 9.42 -0.26
CA ILE A 259 4.88 8.62 0.16
C ILE A 259 4.01 9.38 1.15
N ASN A 260 4.58 10.06 2.15
CA ASN A 260 3.79 10.90 3.07
C ASN A 260 3.02 12.01 2.34
N THR A 261 3.59 12.54 1.24
CA THR A 261 2.91 13.53 0.42
C THR A 261 1.72 12.92 -0.32
N ILE A 262 1.89 11.72 -0.88
CA ILE A 262 0.80 10.96 -1.51
C ILE A 262 -0.30 10.68 -0.47
N SER A 263 0.07 10.21 0.73
CA SER A 263 -0.86 10.01 1.84
C SER A 263 -1.62 11.29 2.18
N SER A 264 -0.95 12.44 2.25
CA SER A 264 -1.60 13.73 2.51
C SER A 264 -2.61 14.13 1.42
N ILE A 265 -2.33 13.82 0.15
CA ILE A 265 -3.25 14.04 -0.97
C ILE A 265 -4.45 13.08 -0.86
N LEU A 266 -4.22 11.81 -0.51
CA LEU A 266 -5.31 10.84 -0.30
C LEU A 266 -6.16 11.19 0.92
N ASP A 267 -5.58 11.69 2.00
CA ASP A 267 -6.31 12.18 3.18
C ASP A 267 -7.29 13.29 2.79
N TYR A 268 -6.87 14.24 1.94
CA TYR A 268 -7.79 15.23 1.38
C TYR A 268 -8.93 14.60 0.56
N HIS A 269 -8.65 13.56 -0.22
CA HIS A 269 -9.72 12.89 -0.97
C HIS A 269 -10.65 12.07 -0.07
N THR A 270 -10.15 11.52 1.04
CA THR A 270 -10.99 10.81 2.00
C THR A 270 -11.88 11.75 2.83
N TYR A 271 -11.54 13.03 2.94
CA TYR A 271 -12.41 14.05 3.52
C TYR A 271 -13.77 14.14 2.82
N TYR A 272 -13.84 13.82 1.52
CA TYR A 272 -15.10 13.86 0.77
C TYR A 272 -16.08 12.74 1.14
N PHE A 273 -15.65 11.74 1.88
CA PHE A 273 -16.51 10.69 2.42
C PHE A 273 -17.22 11.16 3.69
N PRO A 274 -18.34 10.52 4.06
CA PRO A 274 -19.03 10.91 5.29
C PRO A 274 -18.14 10.69 6.53
N PRO A 275 -18.36 11.47 7.59
CA PRO A 275 -17.56 11.40 8.80
C PRO A 275 -17.68 10.02 9.44
N THR A 276 -16.57 9.48 9.92
CA THR A 276 -16.53 8.16 10.58
C THR A 276 -16.16 8.29 12.06
N GLU A 277 -16.16 9.52 12.58
CA GLU A 277 -16.01 9.77 14.01
C GLU A 277 -17.24 9.18 14.72
N ALA A 278 -17.02 8.17 15.55
CA ALA A 278 -18.07 7.60 16.37
C ALA A 278 -18.68 8.71 17.25
N THR A 279 -19.99 8.92 17.14
CA THR A 279 -20.74 9.52 18.26
C THR A 279 -20.44 8.69 19.49
N LYS A 280 -19.69 9.26 20.44
CA LYS A 280 -19.12 8.58 21.62
C LYS A 280 -20.09 7.59 22.26
N THR A 281 -19.94 6.33 21.87
CA THR A 281 -20.12 5.18 22.74
C THR A 281 -18.76 4.46 22.70
N GLY A 282 -18.07 4.48 23.84
CA GLY A 282 -16.62 4.35 23.95
C GLY A 282 -15.97 3.27 23.08
N SER A 283 -15.06 3.68 22.19
CA SER A 283 -14.18 2.75 21.46
C SER A 283 -12.76 3.32 21.37
N GLN A 284 -11.78 2.51 21.79
CA GLN A 284 -10.36 2.85 21.84
C GLN A 284 -9.74 3.09 20.44
N SER A 285 -8.74 3.97 20.36
CA SER A 285 -8.03 4.36 19.15
C SER A 285 -7.31 3.18 18.47
N GLN A 286 -7.43 3.02 17.14
CA GLN A 286 -6.68 2.01 16.38
C GLN A 286 -5.16 2.21 16.51
N HIS A 287 -4.69 3.45 16.63
CA HIS A 287 -3.29 3.76 16.92
C HIS A 287 -2.84 3.16 18.25
N PHE A 288 -3.72 3.16 19.25
CA PHE A 288 -3.46 2.55 20.55
C PHE A 288 -3.34 1.03 20.45
N ILE A 289 -4.20 0.37 19.66
CA ILE A 289 -4.12 -1.07 19.40
C ILE A 289 -2.79 -1.42 18.71
N GLU A 290 -2.36 -0.62 17.73
CA GLU A 290 -1.12 -0.88 17.00
C GLU A 290 0.13 -0.67 17.87
N GLN A 291 0.15 0.35 18.74
CA GLN A 291 1.23 0.51 19.71
C GLN A 291 1.34 -0.69 20.66
N ILE A 292 0.21 -1.27 21.08
CA ILE A 292 0.20 -2.48 21.92
C ILE A 292 0.77 -3.69 21.16
N ARG A 293 0.43 -3.86 19.88
CA ARG A 293 0.97 -4.95 19.04
C ARG A 293 2.49 -4.83 18.84
N ILE A 294 2.98 -3.63 18.56
CA ILE A 294 4.41 -3.36 18.43
C ILE A 294 5.13 -3.69 19.75
N ALA A 295 4.56 -3.29 20.89
CA ALA A 295 5.12 -3.60 22.20
C ALA A 295 5.09 -5.11 22.53
N GLN A 296 4.03 -5.82 22.12
CA GLN A 296 3.95 -7.27 22.26
C GLN A 296 5.04 -7.98 21.44
N ASN A 297 5.24 -7.58 20.18
CA ASN A 297 6.31 -8.13 19.33
C ASN A 297 7.69 -7.88 19.93
N ARG A 298 7.96 -6.69 20.48
CA ARG A 298 9.19 -6.35 21.20
C ARG A 298 9.42 -7.26 22.41
N LEU A 299 8.36 -7.53 23.18
CA LEU A 299 8.41 -8.44 24.33
C LEU A 299 8.72 -9.89 23.89
N THR A 300 8.06 -10.40 22.85
CA THR A 300 8.24 -11.78 22.35
C THR A 300 9.60 -12.00 21.71
N THR A 301 10.13 -11.00 21.01
CA THR A 301 11.45 -11.06 20.35
C THR A 301 12.60 -10.65 21.27
N ASN A 302 12.30 -10.23 22.50
CA ASN A 302 13.25 -9.74 23.48
C ASN A 302 14.09 -8.54 22.99
N THR A 303 13.46 -7.66 22.19
CA THR A 303 14.07 -6.45 21.62
C THR A 303 13.48 -5.19 22.26
N GLU A 304 14.30 -4.15 22.45
CA GLU A 304 13.84 -2.82 22.90
C GLU A 304 12.98 -2.81 24.19
N ILE A 305 13.31 -3.66 25.17
CA ILE A 305 12.54 -3.83 26.43
C ILE A 305 12.37 -2.51 27.21
N SER A 306 13.29 -1.55 27.07
CA SER A 306 13.17 -0.22 27.66
C SER A 306 11.96 0.57 27.12
N LEU A 307 11.63 0.42 25.84
CA LEU A 307 10.46 1.05 25.22
C LEU A 307 9.15 0.40 25.68
N VAL A 308 9.16 -0.91 25.89
CA VAL A 308 8.01 -1.65 26.45
C VAL A 308 7.74 -1.19 27.89
N LYS A 309 8.78 -1.05 28.72
CA LYS A 309 8.65 -0.53 30.09
C LYS A 309 8.09 0.89 30.11
N LYS A 310 8.56 1.76 29.21
CA LYS A 310 8.05 3.14 29.09
C LYS A 310 6.57 3.17 28.71
N LEU A 311 6.16 2.37 27.72
CA LEU A 311 4.75 2.29 27.31
C LEU A 311 3.84 1.81 28.46
N LEU A 312 4.27 0.79 29.22
CA LEU A 312 3.52 0.32 30.39
C LEU A 312 3.39 1.41 31.46
N GLN A 313 4.44 2.20 31.69
CA GLN A 313 4.38 3.32 32.63
C GLN A 313 3.41 4.41 32.15
N ASP A 314 3.40 4.72 30.86
CA ASP A 314 2.46 5.68 30.29
C ASP A 314 1.00 5.20 30.45
N PHE A 315 0.74 3.89 30.34
CA PHE A 315 -0.58 3.30 30.60
C PHE A 315 -0.98 3.33 32.07
N ILE A 316 -0.05 3.05 32.99
CA ILE A 316 -0.30 3.16 34.43
C ILE A 316 -0.69 4.61 34.76
N ASN A 317 0.07 5.59 34.30
CA ASN A 317 -0.23 7.01 34.53
C ASN A 317 -1.60 7.41 33.94
N ALA A 318 -1.93 6.94 32.73
CA ALA A 318 -3.23 7.20 32.12
C ALA A 318 -4.39 6.54 32.87
N ALA A 319 -4.18 5.35 33.45
CA ALA A 319 -5.16 4.68 34.30
C ALA A 319 -5.36 5.42 35.64
N GLU A 320 -4.28 5.88 36.27
CA GLU A 320 -4.33 6.71 37.50
C GLU A 320 -5.08 8.03 37.28
N LEU A 321 -4.98 8.61 36.07
CA LEU A 321 -5.72 9.81 35.66
C LEU A 321 -7.17 9.53 35.21
N GLY A 322 -7.64 8.28 35.29
CA GLY A 322 -9.00 7.89 34.90
C GLY A 322 -9.27 7.93 33.38
N GLN A 323 -8.22 7.95 32.57
CA GLN A 323 -8.31 7.99 31.10
C GLN A 323 -8.43 6.59 30.48
N ILE A 324 -8.11 5.54 31.26
CA ILE A 324 -8.32 4.14 30.91
C ILE A 324 -9.39 3.57 31.85
N ILE A 325 -10.45 3.00 31.26
CA ILE A 325 -11.52 2.35 32.00
C ILE A 325 -11.27 0.84 32.02
N ASP A 326 -11.17 0.26 33.21
CA ASP A 326 -11.08 -1.19 33.39
C ASP A 326 -12.47 -1.83 33.22
N ASN A 327 -12.66 -2.54 32.11
CA ASN A 327 -13.88 -3.27 31.79
C ASN A 327 -13.74 -4.79 32.01
N ARG A 328 -12.66 -5.23 32.66
CA ARG A 328 -12.50 -6.65 33.00
C ARG A 328 -13.53 -7.04 34.08
N PRO A 329 -13.97 -8.31 34.12
CA PRO A 329 -14.81 -8.80 35.21
C PRO A 329 -14.11 -8.52 36.54
N LYS A 330 -14.83 -7.97 37.52
CA LYS A 330 -14.32 -7.89 38.88
C LYS A 330 -14.24 -9.31 39.44
N GLU A 331 -13.04 -9.71 39.85
CA GLU A 331 -12.82 -10.98 40.57
C GLU A 331 -13.45 -10.96 41.96
#